data_AF-A0AAV4AWL3-F1
#
_entry.id   AF-A0AAV4AWL3-F1
#
_cell.length_a   1.000
_cell.length_b   1.000
_cell.length_c   1.000
_cell.angle_alpha   90.00
_cell.angle_beta   90.00
_cell.angle_gamma   90.00
#
_symmetry.space_group_name_H-M   'P 1'
#
loop_
_entity.id
_entity.type
_entity.pdbx_description
1 polymer ?
#
loop_
_entity_poly.entity_id
_entity_poly.type
_entity_poly.pdbx_seq_one_letter_code
_entity_poly.pdbx_strand_id
1 'polypeptide(L)'
;MDKVIIEVHFDKTCGAEAPPSHELSHIGDLYKLNVLFDKDAAKMTVTAQATAGVTLPLVCRLWIPLQSDLSAAVISDKDLTVENLEGNIINLVSQNGNCYLKSLKSRSVNVQCSTGNIVSRSTVLGNVVFHAGKSGSITADKLQGSSVICETELGAVAVKSLYADTAVMRTTGGSIHLGQCHGQILLQGGQANVKIDSLEGDIDAGLLTGNVDVHLSRHSNSNIDIKNGKKS
;
A
#
# COMPACT_ATOMS: atom_id res chain seq x y z
N MET A 1 -14.82 16.24 12.48
CA MET A 1 -15.78 15.22 12.95
C MET A 1 -15.02 14.41 13.98
N ASP A 2 -15.37 14.57 15.26
CA ASP A 2 -14.55 14.06 16.38
C ASP A 2 -15.12 12.76 16.94
N LYS A 3 -15.83 12.02 16.09
CA LYS A 3 -16.49 10.77 16.43
C LYS A 3 -15.97 9.69 15.50
N VAL A 4 -15.77 8.51 16.06
CA VAL A 4 -15.58 7.31 15.25
C VAL A 4 -16.93 6.65 15.04
N ILE A 5 -17.27 6.36 13.78
CA ILE A 5 -18.43 5.53 13.41
C ILE A 5 -17.90 4.20 12.91
N ILE A 6 -18.56 3.12 13.31
CA ILE A 6 -18.25 1.76 12.87
C ILE A 6 -19.55 1.19 12.31
N GLU A 7 -19.50 0.70 11.09
CA GLU A 7 -20.65 0.06 10.46
C GLU A 7 -20.22 -1.26 9.83
N VAL A 8 -21.03 -2.30 10.04
CA VAL A 8 -20.85 -3.62 9.43
C VAL A 8 -22.07 -3.91 8.60
N HIS A 9 -21.87 -4.18 7.30
CA HIS A 9 -22.96 -4.38 6.35
C HIS A 9 -22.71 -5.58 5.46
N PHE A 10 -23.80 -6.12 4.90
CA PHE A 10 -23.72 -7.07 3.80
C PHE A 10 -23.37 -6.34 2.50
N ASP A 11 -22.34 -6.82 1.81
CA ASP A 11 -21.89 -6.30 0.54
C ASP A 11 -22.63 -6.95 -0.63
N LYS A 12 -23.64 -6.22 -1.11
CA LYS A 12 -24.46 -6.60 -2.27
C LYS A 12 -23.69 -6.54 -3.60
N THR A 13 -22.49 -5.95 -3.61
CA THR A 13 -21.70 -5.79 -4.85
C THR A 13 -20.92 -7.04 -5.24
N CYS A 14 -20.82 -8.04 -4.35
CA CYS A 14 -20.19 -9.32 -4.64
C CYS A 14 -21.04 -10.29 -5.49
N GLY A 15 -22.15 -9.84 -6.08
CA GLY A 15 -23.02 -10.67 -6.92
C GLY A 15 -23.81 -11.76 -6.18
N ALA A 16 -23.71 -11.80 -4.85
CA ALA A 16 -24.58 -12.62 -4.01
C ALA A 16 -25.96 -11.97 -3.90
N GLU A 17 -27.02 -12.76 -4.01
CA GLU A 17 -28.37 -12.27 -3.69
C GLU A 17 -28.38 -11.74 -2.26
N ALA A 18 -28.88 -10.51 -2.10
CA ALA A 18 -29.02 -9.93 -0.78
C ALA A 18 -29.97 -10.80 0.05
N PRO A 19 -29.55 -11.22 1.27
CA PRO A 19 -30.43 -11.96 2.16
C PRO A 19 -31.74 -11.17 2.38
N PRO A 20 -32.88 -11.85 2.51
CA PRO A 20 -34.12 -11.19 2.84
C PRO A 20 -33.99 -10.41 4.16
N SER A 21 -34.80 -9.36 4.33
CA SER A 21 -34.67 -8.41 5.44
C SER A 21 -34.72 -9.03 6.84
N HIS A 22 -35.40 -10.17 7.02
CA HIS A 22 -35.43 -10.90 8.28
C HIS A 22 -34.13 -11.67 8.59
N GLU A 23 -33.33 -12.03 7.58
CA GLU A 23 -32.01 -12.62 7.79
C GLU A 23 -30.97 -11.54 8.11
N LEU A 24 -31.13 -10.35 7.51
CA LEU A 24 -30.27 -9.19 7.81
C LEU A 24 -30.42 -8.70 9.27
N SER A 25 -31.57 -8.92 9.93
CA SER A 25 -31.69 -8.63 11.37
C SER A 25 -30.81 -9.51 12.25
N HIS A 26 -30.32 -10.64 11.72
CA HIS A 26 -29.39 -11.55 12.40
C HIS A 26 -27.93 -11.33 11.99
N ILE A 27 -27.62 -10.28 11.21
CA ILE A 27 -26.25 -10.04 10.73
C ILE A 27 -25.25 -9.88 11.89
N GLY A 28 -25.70 -9.35 13.04
CA GLY A 28 -24.90 -9.23 14.26
C GLY A 28 -24.47 -10.57 14.86
N ASP A 29 -25.18 -11.66 14.57
CA ASP A 29 -24.84 -13.01 15.04
C ASP A 29 -23.70 -13.63 14.20
N LEU A 30 -23.39 -13.03 13.05
CA LEU A 30 -22.40 -13.53 12.09
C LEU A 30 -20.99 -13.03 12.36
N TYR A 31 -20.82 -12.08 13.27
CA TYR A 31 -19.51 -11.52 13.62
C TYR A 31 -19.44 -11.11 15.09
N LYS A 32 -18.23 -11.16 15.64
CA LYS A 32 -17.89 -10.58 16.94
C LYS A 32 -17.18 -9.25 16.71
N LEU A 33 -17.81 -8.16 17.12
CA LEU A 33 -17.23 -6.81 17.12
C LEU A 33 -16.94 -6.38 18.56
N ASN A 34 -15.68 -6.09 18.88
CA ASN A 34 -15.30 -5.50 20.17
C ASN A 34 -14.69 -4.13 19.93
N VAL A 35 -15.12 -3.16 20.73
CA VAL A 35 -14.63 -1.78 20.69
C VAL A 35 -14.15 -1.42 22.10
N LEU A 36 -12.88 -1.06 22.21
CA LEU A 36 -12.25 -0.63 23.46
C LEU A 36 -11.71 0.78 23.27
N PHE A 37 -12.01 1.68 24.20
CA PHE A 37 -11.49 3.03 24.20
C PHE A 37 -10.72 3.30 25.49
N ASP A 38 -9.42 3.56 25.33
CA ASP A 38 -8.54 4.04 26.38
C ASP A 38 -8.53 5.57 26.33
N LYS A 39 -9.11 6.20 27.36
CA LYS A 39 -9.22 7.66 27.45
C LYS A 39 -7.86 8.32 27.72
N ASP A 40 -7.02 7.70 28.53
CA ASP A 40 -5.75 8.26 28.97
C ASP A 40 -4.74 8.25 27.82
N ALA A 41 -4.77 7.18 27.01
CA ALA A 41 -3.97 7.06 25.80
C ALA A 41 -4.63 7.67 24.55
N ALA A 42 -5.86 8.18 24.65
CA ALA A 42 -6.70 8.62 23.51
C ALA A 42 -6.72 7.59 22.36
N LYS A 43 -6.82 6.30 22.70
CA LYS A 43 -6.65 5.18 21.76
C LYS A 43 -7.92 4.34 21.67
N MET A 44 -8.43 4.17 20.45
CA MET A 44 -9.53 3.25 20.17
C MET A 44 -8.99 1.98 19.50
N THR A 45 -9.40 0.81 20.01
CA THR A 45 -9.10 -0.50 19.41
C THR A 45 -10.41 -1.14 18.97
N VAL A 46 -10.48 -1.51 17.70
CA VAL A 46 -11.64 -2.19 17.11
C VAL A 46 -11.18 -3.56 16.61
N THR A 47 -11.84 -4.61 17.04
CA THR A 47 -11.63 -5.97 16.51
C THR A 47 -12.93 -6.49 15.95
N ALA A 48 -12.90 -6.94 14.70
CA ALA A 48 -14.03 -7.57 14.03
C ALA A 48 -13.61 -8.94 13.54
N GLN A 49 -14.36 -9.98 13.92
CA GLN A 49 -14.08 -11.37 13.54
C GLN A 49 -15.38 -12.03 13.08
N ALA A 50 -15.38 -12.59 11.87
CA ALA A 50 -16.52 -13.38 11.41
C ALA A 50 -16.63 -14.69 12.24
N THR A 51 -17.85 -15.12 12.51
CA THR A 51 -18.11 -16.40 13.17
C THR A 51 -17.60 -17.54 12.29
N ALA A 52 -16.99 -18.56 12.90
CA ALA A 52 -16.43 -19.69 12.16
C ALA A 52 -17.49 -20.36 11.26
N GLY A 53 -17.16 -20.59 9.99
CA GLY A 53 -18.06 -21.18 9.00
C GLY A 53 -18.95 -20.17 8.25
N VAL A 54 -18.96 -18.89 8.63
CA VAL A 54 -19.68 -17.84 7.89
C VAL A 54 -18.85 -17.39 6.68
N THR A 55 -19.44 -17.44 5.50
CA THR A 55 -18.82 -17.02 4.21
C THR A 55 -19.49 -15.81 3.58
N LEU A 56 -20.43 -15.17 4.27
CA LEU A 56 -21.18 -14.04 3.74
C LEU A 56 -20.26 -12.83 3.48
N PRO A 57 -20.49 -12.08 2.39
CA PRO A 57 -19.70 -10.90 2.04
C PRO A 57 -20.00 -9.76 3.03
N LEU A 58 -19.32 -9.75 4.17
CA LEU A 58 -19.40 -8.69 5.17
C LEU A 58 -18.33 -7.64 4.91
N VAL A 59 -18.72 -6.37 4.99
CA VAL A 59 -17.81 -5.22 4.94
C VAL A 59 -17.91 -4.44 6.23
N CYS A 60 -16.76 -4.26 6.88
CA CYS A 60 -16.60 -3.38 8.03
C CYS A 60 -16.05 -2.04 7.53
N ARG A 61 -16.79 -0.96 7.77
CA ARG A 61 -16.36 0.41 7.46
C ARG A 61 -16.16 1.17 8.76
N LEU A 62 -15.10 1.96 8.80
CA LEU A 62 -14.78 2.83 9.92
C LEU A 62 -14.61 4.25 9.41
N TRP A 63 -15.30 5.19 10.04
CA TRP A 63 -15.16 6.62 9.81
C TRP A 63 -14.43 7.17 11.01
N ILE A 64 -13.17 7.54 10.82
CA ILE A 64 -12.33 8.10 11.87
C ILE A 64 -12.11 9.60 11.62
N PRO A 65 -11.75 10.40 12.65
CA PRO A 65 -11.38 11.79 12.46
C PRO A 65 -10.26 11.93 11.42
N LEU A 66 -10.34 12.98 10.60
CA LEU A 66 -9.38 13.22 9.51
C LEU A 66 -7.94 13.27 10.01
N GLN A 67 -7.69 13.88 11.17
CA GLN A 67 -6.37 13.95 11.80
C GLN A 67 -6.27 12.88 12.87
N SER A 68 -5.74 11.71 12.53
CA SER A 68 -5.59 10.58 13.43
C SER A 68 -4.50 9.62 12.95
N ASP A 69 -3.78 9.03 13.89
CA ASP A 69 -2.92 7.90 13.60
C ASP A 69 -3.79 6.64 13.40
N LEU A 70 -3.37 5.77 12.49
CA LEU A 70 -4.07 4.54 12.17
C LEU A 70 -3.11 3.36 12.18
N SER A 71 -3.47 2.31 12.91
CA SER A 71 -2.89 0.98 12.76
C SER A 71 -4.00 -0.01 12.48
N ALA A 72 -4.00 -0.61 11.29
CA ALA A 72 -5.02 -1.55 10.85
C ALA A 72 -4.38 -2.83 10.32
N ALA A 73 -4.97 -3.98 10.67
CA ALA A 73 -4.52 -5.28 10.21
C ALA A 73 -5.72 -6.13 9.74
N VAL A 74 -5.62 -6.71 8.55
CA VAL A 74 -6.60 -7.66 7.99
C VAL A 74 -5.91 -9.00 7.75
N ILE A 75 -6.35 -10.02 8.48
CA ILE A 75 -5.75 -11.37 8.47
C ILE A 75 -6.45 -12.26 7.41
N SER A 76 -7.66 -11.92 7.02
CA SER A 76 -8.43 -12.65 6.01
C SER A 76 -7.90 -12.41 4.59
N ASP A 77 -8.54 -13.08 3.63
CA ASP A 77 -8.42 -12.87 2.18
C ASP A 77 -9.09 -11.57 1.69
N LYS A 78 -9.53 -10.71 2.60
CA LYS A 78 -10.28 -9.50 2.27
C LYS A 78 -9.37 -8.28 2.15
N ASP A 79 -9.78 -7.37 1.28
CA ASP A 79 -9.04 -6.16 0.99
C ASP A 79 -9.16 -5.14 2.12
N LEU A 80 -8.09 -4.36 2.32
CA LEU A 80 -8.04 -3.23 3.24
C LEU A 80 -8.04 -1.93 2.43
N THR A 81 -9.01 -1.03 2.67
CA THR A 81 -9.07 0.27 2.00
C THR A 81 -8.96 1.40 3.01
N VAL A 82 -8.06 2.36 2.78
CA VAL A 82 -7.88 3.56 3.60
C VAL A 82 -7.82 4.79 2.70
N GLU A 83 -8.71 5.76 2.94
CA GLU A 83 -8.81 6.96 2.13
C GLU A 83 -8.92 8.24 2.99
N ASN A 84 -8.37 9.35 2.50
CA ASN A 84 -8.54 10.70 3.03
C ASN A 84 -8.21 10.80 4.53
N LEU A 85 -6.99 10.43 4.90
CA LEU A 85 -6.50 10.45 6.27
C LEU A 85 -5.22 11.27 6.40
N GLU A 86 -5.16 12.08 7.45
CA GLU A 86 -3.98 12.82 7.88
C GLU A 86 -3.50 12.32 9.25
N GLY A 87 -2.19 12.18 9.47
CA GLY A 87 -1.68 11.72 10.75
C GLY A 87 -0.17 11.85 10.91
N ASN A 88 0.38 11.27 11.97
CA ASN A 88 1.82 11.08 12.14
C ASN A 88 2.24 9.68 11.69
N ILE A 89 1.40 8.67 11.95
CA ILE A 89 1.70 7.27 11.70
C ILE A 89 0.48 6.58 11.09
N ILE A 90 0.67 5.99 9.91
CA ILE A 90 -0.29 5.09 9.27
C ILE A 90 0.43 3.76 9.03
N ASN A 91 -0.01 2.70 9.72
CA ASN A 91 0.54 1.36 9.62
C ASN A 91 -0.56 0.39 9.18
N LEU A 92 -0.39 -0.24 8.03
CA LEU A 92 -1.39 -1.11 7.44
C LEU A 92 -0.78 -2.48 7.14
N VAL A 93 -1.45 -3.53 7.57
CA VAL A 93 -1.03 -4.91 7.34
C VAL A 93 -2.19 -5.66 6.70
N SER A 94 -1.95 -6.30 5.55
CA SER A 94 -2.89 -7.21 4.92
C SER A 94 -2.20 -8.55 4.66
N GLN A 95 -2.72 -9.64 5.21
CA GLN A 95 -2.09 -10.93 5.03
C GLN A 95 -2.34 -11.47 3.62
N ASN A 96 -3.62 -11.64 3.25
CA ASN A 96 -3.97 -12.31 2.01
C ASN A 96 -4.69 -11.41 0.99
N GLY A 97 -5.31 -10.31 1.43
CA GLY A 97 -5.98 -9.34 0.56
C GLY A 97 -5.06 -8.22 0.06
N ASN A 98 -5.57 -7.41 -0.86
CA ASN A 98 -4.92 -6.20 -1.35
C ASN A 98 -5.07 -5.05 -0.34
N CYS A 99 -4.18 -4.06 -0.43
CA CYS A 99 -4.31 -2.81 0.29
C CYS A 99 -4.49 -1.64 -0.69
N TYR A 100 -5.62 -0.94 -0.58
CA TYR A 100 -5.94 0.22 -1.38
C TYR A 100 -5.81 1.49 -0.54
N LEU A 101 -5.02 2.44 -1.06
CA LEU A 101 -4.75 3.72 -0.40
C LEU A 101 -5.22 4.85 -1.30
N LYS A 102 -5.74 5.92 -0.71
CA LYS A 102 -6.07 7.13 -1.48
C LYS A 102 -5.94 8.40 -0.65
N SER A 103 -5.20 9.39 -1.16
CA SER A 103 -5.09 10.71 -0.54
C SER A 103 -4.69 10.65 0.94
N LEU A 104 -3.49 10.13 1.21
CA LEU A 104 -2.97 10.02 2.57
C LEU A 104 -1.89 11.07 2.81
N LYS A 105 -1.88 11.68 4.00
CA LYS A 105 -0.84 12.61 4.43
C LYS A 105 -0.35 12.24 5.82
N SER A 106 0.85 11.73 5.94
CA SER A 106 1.40 11.33 7.22
C SER A 106 2.88 11.66 7.31
N ARG A 107 3.44 11.74 8.52
CA ARG A 107 4.90 11.72 8.66
C ARG A 107 5.46 10.36 8.22
N SER A 108 4.73 9.27 8.50
CA SER A 108 5.12 7.90 8.16
C SER A 108 3.92 7.09 7.67
N VAL A 109 4.08 6.40 6.54
CA VAL A 109 3.11 5.46 5.98
C VAL A 109 3.81 4.13 5.72
N ASN A 110 3.47 3.10 6.47
CA ASN A 110 4.00 1.75 6.32
C ASN A 110 2.86 0.80 5.91
N VAL A 111 3.03 0.09 4.79
CA VAL A 111 2.05 -0.86 4.28
C VAL A 111 2.73 -2.17 3.94
N GLN A 112 2.23 -3.25 4.53
CA GLN A 112 2.75 -4.59 4.34
C GLN A 112 1.64 -5.52 3.85
N CYS A 113 1.82 -6.09 2.66
CA CYS A 113 0.96 -7.12 2.09
C CYS A 113 1.76 -8.43 1.99
N SER A 114 1.31 -9.54 2.58
CA SER A 114 2.06 -10.81 2.47
C SER A 114 1.89 -11.49 1.12
N THR A 115 0.70 -11.41 0.50
CA THR A 115 0.44 -11.97 -0.85
C THR A 115 -0.32 -11.04 -1.79
N GLY A 116 -1.00 -10.03 -1.26
CA GLY A 116 -1.81 -9.10 -2.05
C GLY A 116 -1.01 -7.93 -2.62
N ASN A 117 -1.67 -7.14 -3.47
CA ASN A 117 -1.10 -5.93 -4.05
C ASN A 117 -1.25 -4.73 -3.13
N ILE A 118 -0.36 -3.74 -3.28
CA ILE A 118 -0.53 -2.41 -2.73
C ILE A 118 -0.89 -1.47 -3.89
N VAL A 119 -2.05 -0.82 -3.81
CA VAL A 119 -2.54 0.10 -4.83
C VAL A 119 -2.82 1.46 -4.22
N SER A 120 -1.98 2.43 -4.51
CA SER A 120 -2.12 3.82 -4.07
C SER A 120 -2.64 4.69 -5.20
N ARG A 121 -3.79 5.33 -4.99
CA ARG A 121 -4.39 6.30 -5.90
C ARG A 121 -4.21 7.71 -5.36
N SER A 122 -4.15 8.70 -6.26
CA SER A 122 -3.86 10.09 -5.87
C SER A 122 -2.48 10.21 -5.19
N THR A 123 -2.35 11.07 -4.17
CA THR A 123 -1.08 11.35 -3.49
C THR A 123 -1.00 10.63 -2.14
N VAL A 124 0.14 10.00 -1.87
CA VAL A 124 0.59 9.66 -0.52
C VAL A 124 1.77 10.57 -0.19
N LEU A 125 1.56 11.46 0.78
CA LEU A 125 2.54 12.42 1.26
C LEU A 125 3.11 11.94 2.61
N GLY A 126 4.42 11.73 2.70
CA GLY A 126 5.10 11.25 3.90
C GLY A 126 6.33 10.38 3.62
N ASN A 127 6.98 9.90 4.67
CA ASN A 127 7.95 8.81 4.51
C ASN A 127 7.20 7.50 4.26
N VAL A 128 7.42 6.87 3.12
CA VAL A 128 6.64 5.72 2.66
C VAL A 128 7.48 4.45 2.70
N VAL A 129 6.92 3.38 3.26
CA VAL A 129 7.45 2.02 3.15
C VAL A 129 6.34 1.11 2.68
N PHE A 130 6.41 0.64 1.44
CA PHE A 130 5.50 -0.34 0.87
C PHE A 130 6.25 -1.65 0.65
N HIS A 131 5.71 -2.73 1.21
CA HIS A 131 6.25 -4.08 1.05
C HIS A 131 5.15 -5.03 0.59
N ALA A 132 5.30 -5.61 -0.60
CA ALA A 132 4.38 -6.60 -1.15
C ALA A 132 5.11 -7.93 -1.35
N GLY A 133 4.82 -8.92 -0.51
CA GLY A 133 5.48 -10.24 -0.54
C GLY A 133 5.03 -11.12 -1.70
N LYS A 134 5.78 -12.20 -1.93
CA LYS A 134 5.55 -13.18 -3.00
C LYS A 134 5.38 -12.50 -4.38
N SER A 135 4.24 -12.70 -5.02
CA SER A 135 3.94 -12.11 -6.33
C SER A 135 3.12 -10.81 -6.25
N GLY A 136 2.92 -10.27 -5.05
CA GLY A 136 2.20 -9.01 -4.84
C GLY A 136 2.92 -7.84 -5.50
N SER A 137 2.18 -7.01 -6.23
CA SER A 137 2.70 -5.84 -6.93
C SER A 137 2.37 -4.55 -6.18
N ILE A 138 3.17 -3.52 -6.42
CA ILE A 138 2.98 -2.16 -5.90
C ILE A 138 2.64 -1.26 -7.08
N THR A 139 1.51 -0.55 -7.01
CA THR A 139 1.14 0.48 -7.99
C THR A 139 0.80 1.76 -7.26
N ALA A 140 1.38 2.89 -7.66
CA ALA A 140 1.11 4.18 -7.06
C ALA A 140 0.98 5.30 -8.11
N ASP A 141 0.00 6.19 -7.93
CA ASP A 141 -0.12 7.40 -8.74
C ASP A 141 0.96 8.43 -8.37
N LYS A 142 1.01 8.85 -7.09
CA LYS A 142 2.00 9.82 -6.63
C LYS A 142 2.49 9.52 -5.22
N LEU A 143 3.80 9.36 -5.07
CA LEU A 143 4.49 9.26 -3.78
C LEU A 143 5.36 10.50 -3.58
N GLN A 144 5.25 11.14 -2.42
CA GLN A 144 6.01 12.35 -2.12
C GLN A 144 6.45 12.38 -0.65
N GLY A 145 7.73 12.65 -0.38
CA GLY A 145 8.27 12.77 0.98
C GLY A 145 9.78 12.56 1.00
N SER A 146 10.44 12.69 2.16
CA SER A 146 11.90 12.61 2.19
C SER A 146 12.42 11.20 1.85
N SER A 147 11.74 10.16 2.29
CA SER A 147 12.12 8.77 2.00
C SER A 147 10.95 7.96 1.45
N VAL A 148 11.17 7.26 0.34
CA VAL A 148 10.20 6.32 -0.23
C VAL A 148 10.88 4.97 -0.44
N ILE A 149 10.29 3.90 0.08
CA ILE A 149 10.79 2.53 -0.08
C ILE A 149 9.65 1.69 -0.64
N CYS A 150 9.89 1.01 -1.75
CA CYS A 150 8.95 0.06 -2.34
C CYS A 150 9.69 -1.26 -2.63
N GLU A 151 9.21 -2.34 -2.04
CA GLU A 151 9.84 -3.65 -2.12
C GLU A 151 8.82 -4.74 -2.47
N THR A 152 9.21 -5.62 -3.38
CA THR A 152 8.47 -6.84 -3.70
C THR A 152 9.44 -8.01 -3.91
N GLU A 153 8.95 -9.24 -3.90
CA GLU A 153 9.77 -10.39 -4.26
C GLU A 153 9.70 -10.64 -5.77
N LEU A 154 8.53 -11.01 -6.29
CA LEU A 154 8.32 -11.42 -7.70
C LEU A 154 7.33 -10.51 -8.45
N GLY A 155 6.81 -9.47 -7.79
CA GLY A 155 5.83 -8.54 -8.35
C GLY A 155 6.43 -7.39 -9.13
N ALA A 156 5.56 -6.55 -9.69
CA ALA A 156 5.95 -5.29 -10.32
C ALA A 156 5.88 -4.14 -9.32
N VAL A 157 6.74 -3.14 -9.50
CA VAL A 157 6.65 -1.83 -8.84
C VAL A 157 6.42 -0.78 -9.92
N ALA A 158 5.25 -0.13 -9.89
CA ALA A 158 4.86 0.89 -10.86
C ALA A 158 4.46 2.19 -10.14
N VAL A 159 5.22 3.28 -10.34
CA VAL A 159 4.94 4.57 -9.71
C VAL A 159 4.91 5.66 -10.78
N LYS A 160 3.76 6.31 -11.00
CA LYS A 160 3.64 7.33 -12.07
C LYS A 160 4.40 8.62 -11.75
N SER A 161 4.46 9.00 -10.49
CA SER A 161 5.13 10.22 -10.02
C SER A 161 5.77 10.01 -8.66
N LEU A 162 7.07 10.25 -8.58
CA LEU A 162 7.89 10.01 -7.39
C LEU A 162 8.72 11.25 -7.07
N TYR A 163 8.43 11.89 -5.93
CA TYR A 163 9.14 13.09 -5.49
C TYR A 163 9.72 12.84 -4.10
N ALA A 164 10.97 12.41 -4.05
CA ALA A 164 11.61 12.12 -2.77
C ALA A 164 13.07 12.54 -2.72
N ASP A 165 13.58 12.87 -1.54
CA ASP A 165 15.02 13.13 -1.40
C ASP A 165 15.80 11.84 -1.71
N THR A 166 15.29 10.71 -1.20
CA THR A 166 15.80 9.37 -1.51
C THR A 166 14.66 8.38 -1.70
N ALA A 167 14.74 7.58 -2.76
CA ALA A 167 13.83 6.49 -3.04
C ALA A 167 14.58 5.18 -3.21
N VAL A 168 14.06 4.09 -2.64
CA VAL A 168 14.61 2.74 -2.74
C VAL A 168 13.58 1.83 -3.40
N MET A 169 13.96 1.19 -4.49
CA MET A 169 13.14 0.24 -5.23
C MET A 169 13.81 -1.12 -5.23
N ARG A 170 13.15 -2.15 -4.67
CA ARG A 170 13.70 -3.51 -4.63
C ARG A 170 12.74 -4.54 -5.21
N THR A 171 13.31 -5.45 -5.99
CA THR A 171 12.62 -6.67 -6.41
C THR A 171 13.59 -7.85 -6.56
N THR A 172 13.17 -9.08 -6.23
CA THR A 172 13.98 -10.27 -6.56
C THR A 172 13.76 -10.67 -8.02
N GLY A 173 12.55 -10.51 -8.55
CA GLY A 173 12.23 -10.68 -9.96
C GLY A 173 10.95 -9.93 -10.35
N GLY A 174 10.85 -9.49 -11.60
CA GLY A 174 9.68 -8.75 -12.07
C GLY A 174 10.05 -7.50 -12.85
N SER A 175 9.35 -6.39 -12.59
CA SER A 175 9.64 -5.12 -13.27
C SER A 175 9.51 -3.93 -12.35
N ILE A 176 10.30 -2.90 -12.61
CA ILE A 176 10.20 -1.59 -11.96
C ILE A 176 9.95 -0.57 -13.05
N HIS A 177 8.81 0.12 -13.00
CA HIS A 177 8.47 1.22 -13.89
C HIS A 177 8.19 2.48 -13.09
N LEU A 178 9.05 3.47 -13.26
CA LEU A 178 8.86 4.79 -12.67
C LEU A 178 8.58 5.80 -13.79
N GLY A 179 7.57 6.64 -13.59
CA GLY A 179 7.22 7.70 -14.53
C GLY A 179 8.13 8.91 -14.33
N GLN A 180 7.57 9.97 -13.74
CA GLN A 180 8.31 11.19 -13.42
C GLN A 180 8.94 11.09 -12.03
N CYS A 181 10.26 11.25 -11.96
CA CYS A 181 11.01 11.11 -10.72
C CYS A 181 11.85 12.36 -10.41
N HIS A 182 11.94 12.70 -9.14
CA HIS A 182 12.85 13.72 -8.61
C HIS A 182 13.59 13.18 -7.38
N GLY A 183 14.90 13.44 -7.33
CA GLY A 183 15.81 13.11 -6.23
C GLY A 183 16.70 11.90 -6.49
N GLN A 184 17.17 11.23 -5.43
CA GLN A 184 18.09 10.10 -5.57
C GLN A 184 17.33 8.76 -5.59
N ILE A 185 17.59 7.92 -6.58
CA ILE A 185 16.99 6.57 -6.70
C ILE A 185 18.06 5.51 -6.48
N LEU A 186 17.82 4.61 -5.52
CA LEU A 186 18.58 3.38 -5.33
C LEU A 186 17.72 2.21 -5.78
N LEU A 187 18.23 1.40 -6.71
CA LEU A 187 17.52 0.28 -7.27
C LEU A 187 18.32 -1.01 -7.11
N GLN A 188 17.67 -2.04 -6.57
CA GLN A 188 18.26 -3.37 -6.44
C GLN A 188 17.33 -4.43 -7.00
N GLY A 189 17.83 -5.21 -7.96
CA GLY A 189 17.07 -6.23 -8.65
C GLY A 189 17.83 -7.54 -8.82
N GLY A 190 17.13 -8.67 -8.66
CA GLY A 190 17.65 -9.97 -9.11
C GLY A 190 17.48 -10.12 -10.62
N GLN A 191 16.33 -10.65 -11.03
CA GLN A 191 15.93 -10.80 -12.44
C GLN A 191 14.82 -9.80 -12.78
N ALA A 192 15.17 -8.57 -13.14
CA ALA A 192 14.19 -7.50 -13.30
C ALA A 192 14.45 -6.61 -14.52
N ASN A 193 13.36 -6.14 -15.15
CA ASN A 193 13.44 -5.05 -16.12
C ASN A 193 13.07 -3.72 -15.46
N VAL A 194 13.86 -2.69 -15.69
CA VAL A 194 13.69 -1.36 -15.12
C VAL A 194 13.44 -0.37 -16.25
N LYS A 195 12.40 0.44 -16.09
CA LYS A 195 12.14 1.59 -16.94
C LYS A 195 11.89 2.82 -16.07
N ILE A 196 12.57 3.92 -16.37
CA ILE A 196 12.38 5.21 -15.73
C ILE A 196 12.16 6.26 -16.82
N ASP A 197 10.91 6.73 -16.96
CA ASP A 197 10.53 7.60 -18.07
C ASP A 197 11.20 8.97 -18.00
N SER A 198 11.44 9.50 -16.80
CA SER A 198 12.25 10.71 -16.55
C SER A 198 12.70 10.78 -15.10
N LEU A 199 13.98 11.03 -14.88
CA LEU A 199 14.56 11.29 -13.56
C LEU A 199 15.32 12.62 -13.57
N GLU A 200 14.91 13.51 -12.68
CA GLU A 200 15.67 14.68 -12.25
C GLU A 200 16.43 14.35 -10.96
N GLY A 201 17.69 13.95 -11.07
CA GLY A 201 18.52 13.56 -9.93
C GLY A 201 19.36 12.30 -10.20
N ASP A 202 19.91 11.73 -9.13
CA ASP A 202 20.92 10.68 -9.20
C ASP A 202 20.31 9.27 -9.19
N ILE A 203 21.00 8.32 -9.81
CA ILE A 203 20.61 6.90 -9.78
C ILE A 203 21.80 6.01 -9.41
N ASP A 204 21.54 5.02 -8.55
CA ASP A 204 22.41 3.89 -8.28
C ASP A 204 21.61 2.59 -8.44
N ALA A 205 21.83 1.87 -9.53
CA ALA A 205 21.07 0.68 -9.90
C ALA A 205 21.99 -0.55 -10.02
N GLY A 206 21.60 -1.64 -9.36
CA GLY A 206 22.27 -2.94 -9.44
C GLY A 206 21.30 -4.05 -9.82
N LEU A 207 21.56 -4.74 -10.93
CA LEU A 207 20.79 -5.90 -11.40
C LEU A 207 21.68 -7.14 -11.62
N LEU A 208 21.19 -8.34 -11.26
CA LEU A 208 21.85 -9.58 -11.70
C LEU A 208 21.54 -9.87 -13.18
N THR A 209 20.27 -9.81 -13.56
CA THR A 209 19.82 -10.08 -14.93
C THR A 209 18.65 -9.16 -15.29
N GLY A 210 18.67 -8.62 -16.51
CA GLY A 210 17.57 -7.84 -17.07
C GLY A 210 18.03 -6.50 -17.66
N ASN A 211 17.08 -5.67 -18.08
CA ASN A 211 17.40 -4.43 -18.80
C ASN A 211 17.08 -3.20 -17.95
N VAL A 212 17.83 -2.12 -18.15
CA VAL A 212 17.56 -0.80 -17.58
C VAL A 212 17.42 0.21 -18.70
N ASP A 213 16.31 0.92 -18.74
CA ASP A 213 16.07 2.04 -19.66
C ASP A 213 15.74 3.29 -18.82
N VAL A 214 16.59 4.31 -18.86
CA VAL A 214 16.43 5.50 -18.00
C VAL A 214 16.71 6.80 -18.73
N HIS A 215 15.76 7.72 -18.67
CA HIS A 215 15.97 9.09 -19.13
C HIS A 215 16.42 10.00 -17.97
N LEU A 216 17.68 10.42 -17.97
CA LEU A 216 18.27 11.26 -16.92
C LEU A 216 18.34 12.73 -17.32
N SER A 217 18.04 13.61 -16.36
CA SER A 217 18.24 15.05 -16.45
C SER A 217 18.76 15.60 -15.11
N ARG A 218 19.56 16.67 -15.13
CA ARG A 218 20.10 17.34 -13.93
C ARG A 218 20.66 16.39 -12.85
N HIS A 219 21.41 15.38 -13.28
CA HIS A 219 22.08 14.42 -12.41
C HIS A 219 23.55 14.80 -12.21
N SER A 220 24.10 14.47 -11.04
CA SER A 220 25.53 14.54 -10.75
C SER A 220 26.19 13.17 -10.83
N ASN A 221 25.45 12.12 -10.45
CA ASN A 221 25.94 10.74 -10.43
C ASN A 221 24.93 9.78 -11.04
N SER A 222 25.44 8.85 -11.85
CA SER A 222 24.66 7.75 -12.40
C SER A 222 25.51 6.48 -12.39
N ASN A 223 25.20 5.56 -11.48
CA ASN A 223 25.80 4.25 -11.43
C ASN A 223 24.77 3.18 -11.83
N ILE A 224 25.08 2.41 -12.86
CA ILE A 224 24.21 1.33 -13.34
C ILE A 224 25.07 0.11 -13.63
N ASP A 225 25.00 -0.86 -12.73
CA ASP A 225 25.67 -2.15 -12.82
C ASP A 225 24.67 -3.26 -13.13
N ILE A 226 24.90 -3.98 -14.23
CA ILE A 226 24.05 -5.08 -14.70
C ILE A 226 24.98 -6.22 -15.07
N LYS A 227 24.87 -7.37 -14.40
CA LYS A 227 25.72 -8.52 -14.73
C LYS A 227 25.35 -9.13 -16.08
N ASN A 228 24.06 -9.30 -16.37
CA ASN A 228 23.56 -9.87 -17.63
C ASN A 228 22.36 -9.10 -18.19
N GLY A 229 22.58 -8.25 -19.18
CA GLY A 229 21.51 -7.54 -19.87
C GLY A 229 21.98 -6.27 -20.56
N LYS A 230 21.04 -5.36 -20.86
CA LYS A 230 21.31 -4.09 -21.55
C LYS A 230 20.95 -2.90 -20.68
N LYS A 231 21.69 -1.81 -20.85
CA LYS A 231 21.33 -0.48 -20.34
C LYS A 231 21.22 0.51 -21.50
N SER A 232 20.19 1.34 -21.49
CA SER A 232 19.98 2.46 -22.42
C SER A 232 19.66 3.75 -21.69
#